data_AF-A0AAE1SQ55-F1
#
_entry.id   AF-A0AAE1SQ55-F1
#
_cell.length_a   1.000
_cell.length_b   1.000
_cell.length_c   1.000
_cell.angle_alpha   90.00
_cell.angle_beta   90.00
_cell.angle_gamma   90.00
#
_symmetry.space_group_name_H-M   'P 1'
#
loop_
_entity.id
_entity.type
_entity.pdbx_description
1 polymer ?
#
loop_
_entity_poly.entity_id
_entity_poly.type
_entity_poly.pdbx_seq_one_letter_code
_entity_poly.pdbx_strand_id
1 'polypeptide(L)'
;MVLTISSSNSLQFPHTTISHLKSSIPSSNLSFSFFRHEFNRFSIKSQLNKRVVCAAASAAGSSSSSDDSNPYEVLGVSPIEGFDMVKAAYARRRKDAERRGDEAALAQLEKAYDKIMMSQLTKRKKGVTFGSFKVSKEIRYADKQPIVPWGPRFTKSDDKDMKINLAISAVFIAWVFIKRNAEWKPLQFLAFVFVYRIFEKLKAFEPPTPTFTEEGEDEGRMMRMGKRLLRSLALVFGCIALASLGYTGLLNFIEYAGGFIPVFLYNNQELLVTGFTAVILHIMASYYR
;
A
#
# COMPACT_ATOMS: atom_id res chain seq x y z
N MET A 1 18.05 -31.73 -60.28
CA MET A 1 17.96 -31.16 -61.63
C MET A 1 16.74 -31.77 -62.30
N VAL A 2 15.66 -31.00 -62.43
CA VAL A 2 14.65 -30.95 -63.51
C VAL A 2 13.54 -30.06 -62.95
N LEU A 3 13.44 -28.87 -63.55
CA LEU A 3 12.38 -27.89 -63.37
C LEU A 3 11.18 -28.29 -64.24
N THR A 4 9.98 -28.02 -63.74
CA THR A 4 8.82 -27.73 -64.58
C THR A 4 8.14 -26.46 -64.10
N ILE A 5 8.13 -25.47 -64.99
CA ILE A 5 7.43 -24.19 -64.90
C ILE A 5 6.08 -24.39 -65.60
N SER A 6 4.99 -23.88 -65.03
CA SER A 6 3.90 -23.35 -65.87
C SER A 6 3.12 -22.25 -65.15
N SER A 7 3.02 -21.15 -65.87
CA SER A 7 2.41 -19.85 -65.60
C SER A 7 0.90 -19.82 -65.80
N SER A 8 0.16 -18.94 -65.11
CA SER A 8 -0.62 -17.85 -65.76
C SER A 8 -1.48 -17.03 -64.80
N ASN A 9 -1.68 -15.78 -65.22
CA ASN A 9 -2.27 -14.62 -64.55
C ASN A 9 -3.77 -14.73 -64.21
N SER A 10 -4.24 -13.95 -63.22
CA SER A 10 -5.24 -12.89 -63.47
C SER A 10 -5.57 -12.09 -62.20
N LEU A 11 -5.44 -10.77 -62.33
CA LEU A 11 -5.99 -9.75 -61.45
C LEU A 11 -7.53 -9.73 -61.60
N GLN A 12 -8.27 -9.74 -60.50
CA GLN A 12 -9.63 -9.20 -60.47
C GLN A 12 -10.05 -8.80 -59.04
N PHE A 13 -10.19 -7.49 -58.84
CA PHE A 13 -10.99 -6.89 -57.77
C PHE A 13 -12.48 -7.12 -58.05
N PRO A 14 -13.32 -7.25 -57.01
CA PRO A 14 -14.68 -6.77 -57.10
C PRO A 14 -14.99 -5.73 -56.01
N HIS A 15 -15.22 -4.52 -56.51
CA HIS A 15 -16.35 -3.64 -56.23
C HIS A 15 -17.18 -3.87 -54.94
N THR A 16 -17.14 -2.84 -54.11
CA THR A 16 -18.15 -2.44 -53.13
C THR A 16 -19.56 -2.48 -53.72
N THR A 17 -20.47 -3.19 -53.03
CA THR A 17 -21.92 -3.02 -53.16
C THR A 17 -22.50 -2.79 -51.77
N ILE A 18 -23.02 -1.58 -51.58
CA ILE A 18 -23.78 -1.15 -50.40
C ILE A 18 -25.15 -1.82 -50.49
N SER A 19 -25.52 -2.62 -49.49
CA SER A 19 -26.90 -3.03 -49.27
C SER A 19 -27.35 -2.62 -47.87
N HIS A 20 -28.34 -1.73 -47.87
CA HIS A 20 -29.09 -1.29 -46.72
C HIS A 20 -29.96 -2.46 -46.24
N LEU A 21 -29.77 -2.94 -45.02
CA LEU A 21 -30.76 -3.80 -44.36
C LEU A 21 -31.05 -3.28 -42.95
N LYS A 22 -32.22 -2.66 -42.82
CA LYS A 22 -32.90 -2.45 -41.54
C LYS A 22 -33.40 -3.80 -41.06
N SER A 23 -32.99 -4.22 -39.86
CA SER A 23 -33.80 -5.13 -39.05
C SER A 23 -33.60 -4.83 -37.57
N SER A 24 -34.67 -4.30 -37.00
CA SER A 24 -35.02 -4.20 -35.60
C SER A 24 -34.82 -5.50 -34.83
N ILE A 25 -34.17 -5.44 -33.67
CA ILE A 25 -34.20 -6.47 -32.62
C ILE A 25 -34.38 -5.77 -31.26
N PRO A 26 -35.16 -6.35 -30.33
CA PRO A 26 -35.95 -5.62 -29.34
C PRO A 26 -35.22 -5.38 -28.01
N SER A 27 -35.73 -4.37 -27.30
CA SER A 27 -35.51 -4.13 -25.88
C SER A 27 -36.03 -5.29 -25.04
N SER A 28 -35.12 -6.13 -24.53
CA SER A 28 -35.42 -7.08 -23.46
C SER A 28 -34.97 -6.50 -22.11
N ASN A 29 -35.98 -6.14 -21.32
CA ASN A 29 -35.86 -5.93 -19.89
C ASN A 29 -35.44 -7.24 -19.23
N LEU A 30 -34.19 -7.35 -18.79
CA LEU A 30 -33.74 -8.38 -17.86
C LEU A 30 -33.32 -7.70 -16.56
N SER A 31 -34.29 -7.67 -15.65
CA SER A 31 -34.10 -7.38 -14.24
C SER A 31 -33.20 -8.47 -13.64
N PHE A 32 -31.93 -8.12 -13.40
CA PHE A 32 -31.02 -8.93 -12.59
C PHE A 32 -30.99 -8.34 -11.18
N SER A 33 -31.91 -8.82 -10.35
CA SER A 33 -31.97 -8.53 -8.93
C SER A 33 -31.14 -9.55 -8.14
N PHE A 34 -29.81 -9.39 -8.10
CA PHE A 34 -28.97 -10.04 -7.09
C PHE A 34 -27.75 -9.16 -6.77
N PHE A 35 -27.45 -9.03 -5.48
CA PHE A 35 -26.42 -8.22 -4.82
C PHE A 35 -26.75 -6.72 -4.60
N ARG A 36 -27.75 -6.49 -3.75
CA ARG A 36 -27.83 -5.29 -2.92
C ARG A 36 -26.74 -5.38 -1.83
N HIS A 37 -25.50 -5.02 -2.15
CA HIS A 37 -24.49 -4.75 -1.14
C HIS A 37 -24.74 -3.34 -0.60
N GLU A 38 -25.24 -3.25 0.63
CA GLU A 38 -25.28 -2.00 1.38
C GLU A 38 -23.84 -1.52 1.60
N PHE A 39 -23.37 -0.65 0.73
CA PHE A 39 -22.23 0.19 1.04
C PHE A 39 -22.71 1.21 2.08
N ASN A 40 -22.40 0.95 3.35
CA ASN A 40 -22.36 1.98 4.37
C ASN A 40 -21.32 3.02 3.95
N ARG A 41 -21.76 4.02 3.18
CA ARG A 41 -21.04 5.26 2.92
C ARG A 41 -20.88 5.97 4.26
N PHE A 42 -19.69 5.91 4.84
CA PHE A 42 -19.31 6.87 5.85
C PHE A 42 -19.32 8.26 5.23
N SER A 43 -20.21 9.12 5.74
CA SER A 43 -20.28 10.53 5.39
C SER A 43 -18.96 11.20 5.75
N ILE A 44 -18.18 11.56 4.73
CA ILE A 44 -17.08 12.52 4.88
C ILE A 44 -17.75 13.85 5.21
N LYS A 45 -17.76 14.22 6.49
CA LYS A 45 -18.07 15.60 6.89
C LYS A 45 -17.05 16.49 6.21
N SER A 46 -17.49 17.24 5.19
CA SER A 46 -16.68 18.31 4.62
C SER A 46 -16.38 19.31 5.74
N GLN A 47 -15.09 19.58 5.95
CA GLN A 47 -14.71 20.66 6.84
C GLN A 47 -15.11 21.98 6.17
N LEU A 48 -16.22 22.54 6.64
CA LEU A 48 -16.61 23.90 6.31
C LEU A 48 -15.47 24.83 6.71
N ASN A 49 -14.93 25.58 5.74
CA ASN A 49 -13.93 26.62 5.92
C ASN A 49 -14.40 27.65 6.96
N LYS A 50 -14.04 27.45 8.24
CA LYS A 50 -14.05 28.53 9.23
C LYS A 50 -12.76 29.32 9.06
N ARG A 51 -12.85 30.44 8.35
CA ARG A 51 -11.86 31.52 8.45
C ARG A 51 -11.80 31.95 9.91
N VAL A 52 -10.70 31.60 10.58
CA VAL A 52 -10.35 32.18 11.87
C VAL A 52 -9.68 33.52 11.59
N VAL A 53 -10.39 34.61 11.88
CA VAL A 53 -9.80 35.95 11.92
C VAL A 53 -9.00 36.05 13.22
N CYS A 54 -7.67 36.04 13.10
CA CYS A 54 -6.78 36.32 14.22
C CYS A 54 -6.89 37.81 14.57
N ALA A 55 -7.61 38.13 15.64
CA ALA A 55 -7.44 39.42 16.30
C ALA A 55 -6.08 39.41 17.02
N ALA A 56 -5.18 40.30 16.63
CA ALA A 56 -3.97 40.58 17.36
C ALA A 56 -4.34 41.29 18.66
N ALA A 57 -4.50 40.52 19.74
CA ALA A 57 -4.54 41.05 21.09
C ALA A 57 -3.09 41.21 21.56
N SER A 58 -2.70 42.46 21.79
CA SER A 58 -1.41 42.87 22.33
C SER A 58 -1.01 42.01 23.53
N ALA A 59 0.24 41.54 23.50
CA ALA A 59 0.89 40.86 24.61
C ALA A 59 1.03 41.81 25.80
N ALA A 60 0.04 41.81 26.69
CA ALA A 60 0.27 42.15 28.09
C ALA A 60 0.98 40.94 28.71
N GLY A 61 2.30 41.02 28.84
CA GLY A 61 3.11 39.98 29.44
C GLY A 61 2.64 39.69 30.86
N SER A 62 2.06 38.51 31.08
CA SER A 62 2.10 37.91 32.40
C SER A 62 3.45 37.21 32.54
N SER A 63 4.28 37.77 33.40
CA SER A 63 5.47 37.13 33.91
C SER A 63 5.06 35.89 34.70
N SER A 64 4.78 34.78 34.03
CA SER A 64 4.69 33.50 34.72
C SER A 64 6.11 33.05 35.02
N SER A 65 6.52 33.23 36.26
CA SER A 65 7.71 32.60 36.82
C SER A 65 7.71 31.13 36.41
N SER A 66 8.81 30.75 35.77
CA SER A 66 9.19 29.38 35.51
C SER A 66 9.42 28.67 36.84
N ASP A 67 8.35 28.25 37.49
CA ASP A 67 8.45 27.18 38.48
C ASP A 67 8.67 25.89 37.70
N ASP A 68 9.96 25.58 37.50
CA ASP A 68 10.51 24.29 37.06
C ASP A 68 10.28 23.18 38.09
N SER A 69 9.28 23.33 38.96
CA SER A 69 8.90 22.32 39.94
C SER A 69 8.48 21.05 39.22
N ASN A 70 9.03 19.93 39.69
CA ASN A 70 8.69 18.61 39.18
C ASN A 70 7.20 18.37 39.44
N PRO A 71 6.37 18.11 38.40
CA PRO A 71 4.92 17.99 38.59
C PRO A 71 4.55 16.80 39.50
N TYR A 72 5.43 15.81 39.61
CA TYR A 72 5.29 14.69 40.54
C TYR A 72 5.47 15.13 42.01
N GLU A 73 6.36 16.08 42.29
CA GLU A 73 6.59 16.63 43.64
C GLU A 73 5.43 17.53 44.08
N VAL A 74 4.86 18.31 43.16
CA VAL A 74 3.67 19.16 43.43
C VAL A 74 2.45 18.30 43.80
N LEU A 75 2.29 17.14 43.14
CA LEU A 75 1.24 16.18 43.48
C LEU A 75 1.61 15.27 44.67
N GLY A 76 2.88 15.25 45.09
CA GLY A 76 3.39 14.40 46.17
C GLY A 76 3.36 12.91 45.84
N VAL A 77 3.52 12.56 44.56
CA VAL A 77 3.51 11.18 44.05
C VAL A 77 4.86 10.85 43.45
N SER A 78 5.34 9.62 43.59
CA SER A 78 6.63 9.28 43.00
C SER A 78 6.48 9.07 41.48
N PRO A 79 7.49 9.42 40.66
CA PRO A 79 7.44 9.22 39.20
C PRO A 79 7.27 7.76 38.76
N ILE A 80 7.44 6.81 39.69
CA ILE A 80 7.37 5.37 39.49
C ILE A 80 5.96 4.83 39.76
N GLU A 81 5.09 5.61 40.39
CA GLU A 81 3.77 5.18 40.78
C GLU A 81 2.74 5.18 39.65
N GLY A 82 1.77 4.26 39.77
CA GLY A 82 0.71 4.06 38.79
C GLY A 82 -0.26 5.24 38.69
N PHE A 83 -0.93 5.33 37.53
CA PHE A 83 -1.89 6.38 37.19
C PHE A 83 -3.01 6.56 38.23
N ASP A 84 -3.44 5.48 38.87
CA ASP A 84 -4.51 5.50 39.87
C ASP A 84 -4.12 6.28 41.14
N MET A 85 -2.84 6.22 41.53
CA MET A 85 -2.36 6.97 42.69
C MET A 85 -2.20 8.46 42.37
N VAL A 86 -1.78 8.82 41.16
CA VAL A 86 -1.76 10.21 40.68
C VAL A 86 -3.15 10.84 40.74
N LYS A 87 -4.18 10.09 40.32
CA LYS A 87 -5.57 10.54 40.35
C LYS A 87 -6.10 10.67 41.78
N ALA A 88 -5.77 9.73 42.66
CA ALA A 88 -6.16 9.78 44.07
C ALA A 88 -5.49 10.94 44.83
N ALA A 89 -4.20 11.16 44.60
CA ALA A 89 -3.44 12.25 45.20
C ALA A 89 -3.95 13.62 44.76
N TYR A 90 -4.22 13.78 43.45
CA TYR A 90 -4.85 14.99 42.92
C TYR A 90 -6.21 15.26 43.57
N ALA A 91 -7.10 14.26 43.62
CA ALA A 91 -8.43 14.41 44.21
C ALA A 91 -8.39 14.78 45.70
N ARG A 92 -7.41 14.24 46.45
CA ARG A 92 -7.21 14.56 47.87
C ARG A 92 -6.71 16.00 48.04
N ARG A 93 -5.67 16.39 47.30
CA ARG A 93 -5.05 17.71 47.38
C ARG A 93 -5.97 18.83 46.91
N ARG A 94 -6.78 18.57 45.89
CA ARG A 94 -7.82 19.51 45.43
C ARG A 94 -8.83 19.81 46.53
N LYS A 95 -9.37 18.78 47.19
CA LYS A 95 -10.30 18.96 48.33
C LYS A 95 -9.66 19.72 49.49
N ASP A 96 -8.38 19.48 49.76
CA ASP A 96 -7.65 20.16 50.83
C ASP A 96 -7.31 21.63 50.49
N ALA A 97 -7.16 21.98 49.22
CA ALA A 97 -6.97 23.36 48.76
C ALA A 97 -8.30 24.13 48.71
N GLU A 98 -9.38 23.48 48.27
CA GLU A 98 -10.74 24.03 48.30
C GLU A 98 -11.19 24.35 49.74
N ARG A 99 -10.84 23.49 50.71
CA ARG A 99 -11.11 23.76 52.14
C ARG A 99 -10.28 24.92 52.72
N ARG A 100 -9.13 25.25 52.12
CA ARG A 100 -8.25 26.33 52.55
C ARG A 100 -8.50 27.66 51.83
N GLY A 101 -9.20 27.63 50.68
CA GLY A 101 -9.47 28.83 49.88
C GLY A 101 -8.28 29.32 49.06
N ASP A 102 -7.23 28.50 48.90
CA ASP A 102 -5.99 28.88 48.21
C ASP A 102 -6.10 28.67 46.69
N GLU A 103 -6.63 29.67 45.97
CA GLU A 103 -6.83 29.61 44.51
C GLU A 103 -5.52 29.44 43.72
N ALA A 104 -4.43 30.05 44.20
CA ALA A 104 -3.11 29.96 43.54
C ALA A 104 -2.52 28.54 43.61
N ALA A 105 -2.71 27.85 44.74
CA ALA A 105 -2.26 26.46 44.91
C ALA A 105 -3.09 25.49 44.06
N LEU A 106 -4.37 25.78 43.87
CA LEU A 106 -5.26 25.00 43.01
C LEU A 106 -4.85 25.11 41.54
N ALA A 107 -4.55 26.32 41.05
CA ALA A 107 -4.08 26.52 39.68
C ALA A 107 -2.74 25.81 39.40
N GLN A 108 -1.82 25.81 40.37
CA GLN A 108 -0.56 25.05 40.27
C GLN A 108 -0.79 23.54 40.23
N LEU A 109 -1.71 23.02 41.05
CA LEU A 109 -2.09 21.61 41.08
C LEU A 109 -2.69 21.14 39.76
N GLU A 110 -3.58 21.94 39.17
CA GLU A 110 -4.20 21.66 37.85
C GLU A 110 -3.15 21.65 36.74
N LYS A 111 -2.27 22.66 36.71
CA LYS A 111 -1.17 22.74 35.74
C LYS A 111 -0.22 21.54 35.84
N ALA A 112 0.09 21.07 37.04
CA ALA A 112 0.94 19.91 37.27
C ALA A 112 0.25 18.60 36.82
N TYR A 113 -1.05 18.44 37.11
CA TYR A 113 -1.84 17.30 36.66
C TYR A 113 -1.93 17.22 35.14
N ASP A 114 -2.22 18.34 34.47
CA ASP A 114 -2.27 18.42 33.01
C ASP A 114 -0.92 18.11 32.36
N LYS A 115 0.17 18.58 32.95
CA LYS A 115 1.54 18.28 32.49
C LYS A 115 1.84 16.77 32.59
N ILE A 116 1.46 16.12 33.68
CA ILE A 116 1.58 14.66 33.82
C ILE A 116 0.72 13.96 32.77
N MET A 117 -0.54 14.37 32.61
CA MET A 117 -1.48 13.79 31.65
C MET A 117 -0.96 13.88 30.20
N MET A 118 -0.51 15.07 29.81
CA MET A 118 0.06 15.32 28.48
C MET A 118 1.36 14.54 28.26
N SER A 119 2.19 14.40 29.30
CA SER A 119 3.40 13.57 29.24
C SER A 119 3.06 12.09 29.04
N GLN A 120 2.00 11.57 29.66
CA GLN A 120 1.56 10.19 29.50
C GLN A 120 1.04 9.93 28.08
N LEU A 121 0.20 10.82 27.54
CA LEU A 121 -0.28 10.74 26.15
C LEU A 121 0.89 10.82 25.15
N THR A 122 1.85 11.69 25.43
CA THR A 122 3.03 11.85 24.58
C THR A 122 3.94 10.62 24.66
N LYS A 123 4.14 10.03 25.84
CA LYS A 123 4.90 8.78 26.02
C LYS A 123 4.21 7.60 25.29
N ARG A 124 2.88 7.51 25.35
CA ARG A 124 2.08 6.53 24.57
C ARG A 124 2.24 6.73 23.06
N LYS A 125 2.11 7.95 22.56
CA LYS A 125 2.36 8.28 21.13
C LYS A 125 3.82 8.02 20.73
N LYS A 126 4.77 8.21 21.65
CA LYS A 126 6.19 7.99 21.44
C LYS A 126 6.63 6.53 21.57
N GLY A 127 5.76 5.62 22.02
CA GLY A 127 6.07 4.20 22.20
C GLY A 127 7.22 4.00 23.21
N VAL A 128 7.23 4.79 24.28
CA VAL A 128 8.21 4.65 25.37
C VAL A 128 7.50 3.95 26.51
N THR A 129 7.97 2.77 26.93
CA THR A 129 7.45 2.08 28.12
C THR A 129 8.10 2.66 29.38
N PHE A 130 7.59 2.25 30.53
CA PHE A 130 8.15 2.62 31.84
C PHE A 130 9.67 2.37 31.86
N GLY A 131 10.48 3.37 32.22
CA GLY A 131 11.94 3.25 32.25
C GLY A 131 12.69 3.58 30.95
N SER A 132 12.15 4.44 30.08
CA SER A 132 12.81 4.93 28.85
C SER A 132 13.17 3.85 27.80
N PHE A 133 12.66 2.63 27.96
CA PHE A 133 12.83 1.58 26.97
C PHE A 133 12.01 1.92 25.72
N LYS A 134 12.72 2.09 24.59
CA LYS A 134 12.13 2.48 23.31
C LYS A 134 11.58 1.22 22.64
N VAL A 135 10.26 1.15 22.50
CA VAL A 135 9.59 0.06 21.78
C VAL A 135 10.04 0.10 20.31
N SER A 136 10.35 -1.07 19.74
CA SER A 136 10.76 -1.19 18.35
C SER A 136 9.69 -0.63 17.41
N LYS A 137 10.11 -0.11 16.26
CA LYS A 137 9.23 0.61 15.31
C LYS A 137 8.05 -0.26 14.84
N GLU A 138 8.26 -1.56 14.72
CA GLU A 138 7.25 -2.55 14.29
C GLU A 138 6.17 -2.75 15.35
N ILE A 139 6.53 -2.78 16.63
CA ILE A 139 5.57 -2.92 17.75
C ILE A 139 4.86 -1.58 18.00
N ARG A 140 5.59 -0.45 17.90
CA ARG A 140 5.06 0.90 18.13
C ARG A 140 3.95 1.30 17.14
N TYR A 141 3.97 0.73 15.93
CA TYR A 141 3.00 1.05 14.88
C TYR A 141 2.16 -0.17 14.46
N ALA A 142 2.13 -1.24 15.25
CA ALA A 142 1.31 -2.43 14.96
C ALA A 142 -0.19 -2.08 14.84
N ASP A 143 -0.67 -1.09 15.59
CA ASP A 143 -2.06 -0.62 15.53
C ASP A 143 -2.37 0.21 14.28
N LYS A 144 -1.35 0.68 13.55
CA LYS A 144 -1.55 1.34 12.26
C LYS A 144 -1.79 0.27 11.21
N GLN A 145 -3.05 -0.16 11.11
CA GLN A 145 -3.47 -1.01 10.00
C GLN A 145 -3.25 -0.29 8.66
N PRO A 146 -2.87 -1.02 7.59
CA PRO A 146 -2.76 -0.41 6.28
C PRO A 146 -4.12 0.15 5.85
N ILE A 147 -4.11 1.32 5.21
CA ILE A 147 -5.30 2.02 4.71
C ILE A 147 -6.12 1.10 3.78
N VAL A 148 -5.42 0.21 3.06
CA VAL A 148 -6.03 -0.73 2.15
C VAL A 148 -5.66 -2.16 2.59
N PRO A 149 -6.62 -2.97 3.05
CA PRO A 149 -6.31 -4.30 3.60
C PRO A 149 -5.81 -5.30 2.54
N TRP A 150 -6.09 -5.05 1.24
CA TRP A 150 -5.75 -5.93 0.13
C TRP A 150 -4.51 -5.51 -0.68
N GLY A 151 -3.88 -4.37 -0.36
CA GLY A 151 -2.75 -3.85 -1.12
C GLY A 151 -1.40 -4.51 -0.78
N PRO A 152 -0.39 -4.41 -1.66
CA PRO A 152 0.95 -4.92 -1.38
C PRO A 152 1.54 -4.28 -0.11
N ARG A 153 2.10 -5.09 0.77
CA ARG A 153 2.73 -4.64 2.02
C ARG A 153 4.24 -4.66 1.88
N PHE A 154 4.90 -3.62 2.39
CA PHE A 154 6.37 -3.58 2.40
C PHE A 154 6.91 -4.68 3.31
N THR A 155 7.63 -5.63 2.72
CA THR A 155 8.39 -6.66 3.43
C THR A 155 9.64 -6.96 2.61
N LYS A 156 10.78 -6.52 3.14
CA LYS A 156 12.09 -6.80 2.54
C LYS A 156 12.35 -8.30 2.62
N SER A 157 12.68 -8.93 1.48
CA SER A 157 13.14 -10.32 1.43
C SER A 157 14.56 -10.45 1.98
N ASP A 158 14.99 -11.70 2.21
CA ASP A 158 16.40 -11.98 2.52
C ASP A 158 17.33 -11.46 1.42
N ASP A 159 18.56 -11.10 1.80
CA ASP A 159 19.54 -10.53 0.87
C ASP A 159 19.95 -11.55 -0.21
N LYS A 160 19.94 -12.86 0.09
CA LYS A 160 20.20 -13.91 -0.91
C LYS A 160 19.07 -13.99 -1.93
N ASP A 161 17.82 -13.98 -1.47
CA ASP A 161 16.64 -14.02 -2.34
C ASP A 161 16.55 -12.80 -3.25
N MET A 162 16.92 -11.63 -2.74
CA MET A 162 16.98 -10.39 -3.52
C MET A 162 18.02 -10.48 -4.65
N LYS A 163 19.21 -11.03 -4.37
CA LYS A 163 20.25 -11.28 -5.38
C LYS A 163 19.80 -12.29 -6.43
N ILE A 164 19.09 -13.34 -6.03
CA ILE A 164 18.52 -14.33 -6.95
C ILE A 164 17.48 -13.66 -7.87
N ASN A 165 16.56 -12.87 -7.31
CA ASN A 165 15.55 -12.16 -8.10
C ASN A 165 16.20 -11.16 -9.07
N LEU A 166 17.27 -10.48 -8.64
CA LEU A 166 18.04 -9.58 -9.48
C LEU A 166 18.72 -10.34 -10.63
N ALA A 167 19.38 -11.47 -10.35
CA ALA A 167 20.05 -12.29 -11.35
C ALA A 167 19.06 -12.80 -12.40
N ILE A 168 17.88 -13.29 -11.99
CA ILE A 168 16.81 -13.71 -12.89
C ILE A 168 16.41 -12.55 -13.81
N SER A 169 16.12 -11.37 -13.25
CA SER A 169 15.74 -10.20 -14.06
C SER A 169 16.83 -9.81 -15.06
N ALA A 170 18.11 -9.84 -14.64
CA ALA A 170 19.24 -9.49 -15.49
C ALA A 170 19.44 -10.50 -16.64
N VAL A 171 19.29 -11.80 -16.38
CA VAL A 171 19.37 -12.85 -17.41
C VAL A 171 18.31 -12.65 -18.49
N PHE A 172 17.06 -12.38 -18.11
CA PHE A 172 15.98 -12.14 -19.08
C PHE A 172 16.16 -10.83 -19.86
N ILE A 173 16.66 -9.77 -19.22
CA ILE A 173 17.01 -8.52 -19.90
C ILE A 173 18.12 -8.76 -20.92
N ALA A 174 19.20 -9.46 -20.52
CA ALA A 174 20.32 -9.79 -21.40
C ALA A 174 19.87 -10.68 -22.57
N TRP A 175 18.99 -11.66 -22.32
CA TRP A 175 18.41 -12.50 -23.37
C TRP A 175 17.74 -11.67 -24.46
N VAL A 176 16.83 -10.78 -24.06
CA VAL A 176 16.08 -9.94 -25.02
C VAL A 176 17.02 -8.97 -25.74
N PHE A 177 17.99 -8.40 -25.02
CA PHE A 177 18.98 -7.48 -25.58
C PHE A 177 19.85 -8.13 -26.67
N ILE A 178 20.25 -9.39 -26.50
CA ILE A 178 21.07 -10.12 -27.47
C ILE A 178 20.23 -10.55 -28.67
N LYS A 179 19.04 -11.10 -28.44
CA LYS A 179 18.22 -11.67 -29.51
C LYS A 179 17.59 -10.61 -30.42
N ARG A 180 17.24 -9.42 -29.90
CA ARG A 180 16.61 -8.25 -30.59
C ARG A 180 15.33 -8.51 -31.41
N ASN A 181 15.10 -9.73 -31.89
CA ASN A 181 13.87 -10.27 -32.46
C ASN A 181 13.31 -11.29 -31.47
N ALA A 182 13.07 -10.83 -30.25
CA ALA A 182 12.69 -11.71 -29.17
C ALA A 182 11.16 -11.83 -29.17
N GLU A 183 10.65 -12.84 -29.90
CA GLU A 183 9.28 -13.32 -29.72
C GLU A 183 8.90 -13.24 -28.24
N TRP A 184 7.66 -12.88 -27.87
CA TRP A 184 7.22 -12.65 -26.48
C TRP A 184 7.45 -13.81 -25.47
N LYS A 185 8.14 -14.88 -25.86
CA LYS A 185 8.61 -16.00 -25.05
C LYS A 185 9.43 -15.59 -23.81
N PRO A 186 10.45 -14.69 -23.86
CA PRO A 186 11.17 -14.28 -22.66
C PRO A 186 10.25 -13.64 -21.62
N LEU A 187 9.25 -12.85 -22.06
CA LEU A 187 8.24 -12.28 -21.17
C LEU A 187 7.38 -13.37 -20.51
N GLN A 188 6.98 -14.39 -21.28
CA GLN A 188 6.22 -15.53 -20.75
C GLN A 188 7.02 -16.31 -19.70
N PHE A 189 8.28 -16.68 -20.00
CA PHE A 189 9.13 -17.40 -19.05
C PHE A 189 9.44 -16.56 -17.81
N LEU A 190 9.72 -15.27 -17.98
CA LEU A 190 9.90 -14.32 -16.88
C LEU A 190 8.66 -14.31 -15.98
N ALA A 191 7.46 -14.26 -16.57
CA ALA A 191 6.21 -14.30 -15.82
C ALA A 191 6.09 -15.57 -14.98
N PHE A 192 6.32 -16.76 -15.56
CA PHE A 192 6.25 -18.02 -14.82
C PHE A 192 7.24 -18.08 -13.66
N VAL A 193 8.49 -17.68 -13.88
CA VAL A 193 9.54 -17.68 -12.84
C VAL A 193 9.16 -16.73 -11.70
N PHE A 194 8.69 -15.52 -12.00
CA PHE A 194 8.30 -14.56 -10.96
C PHE A 194 7.00 -14.93 -10.25
N VAL A 195 6.03 -15.55 -10.94
CA VAL A 195 4.83 -16.12 -10.29
C VAL A 195 5.25 -17.14 -9.23
N TYR A 196 6.17 -18.05 -9.58
CA TYR A 196 6.70 -19.07 -8.66
C TYR A 196 7.41 -18.41 -7.47
N ARG A 197 8.31 -17.46 -7.71
CA ARG A 197 9.07 -16.78 -6.65
C ARG A 197 8.19 -16.00 -5.69
N ILE A 198 7.21 -15.25 -6.21
CA ILE A 198 6.25 -14.50 -5.37
C ILE A 198 5.37 -15.47 -4.59
N PHE A 199 4.97 -16.58 -5.21
CA PHE A 199 4.18 -17.61 -4.54
C PHE A 199 4.94 -18.30 -3.40
N GLU A 200 6.20 -18.69 -3.61
CA GLU A 200 7.06 -19.22 -2.54
C GLU A 200 7.25 -18.22 -1.41
N LYS A 201 7.51 -16.95 -1.76
CA LYS A 201 7.59 -15.87 -0.78
C LYS A 201 6.29 -15.76 0.04
N LEU A 202 5.13 -15.85 -0.61
CA LEU A 202 3.83 -15.81 0.06
C LEU A 202 3.58 -17.03 0.96
N LYS A 203 4.13 -18.20 0.62
CA LYS A 203 4.05 -19.41 1.45
C LYS A 203 4.83 -19.28 2.76
N ALA A 204 5.98 -18.60 2.77
CA ALA A 204 6.81 -18.45 3.96
C ALA A 204 6.15 -17.64 5.09
N PHE A 205 5.12 -16.84 4.79
CA PHE A 205 4.41 -16.03 5.77
C PHE A 205 3.10 -16.66 6.27
N GLU A 206 2.92 -17.97 6.08
CA GLU A 206 1.79 -18.70 6.65
C GLU A 206 2.11 -19.05 8.12
N PRO A 207 1.22 -18.76 9.08
CA PRO A 207 1.36 -19.28 10.43
C PRO A 207 1.27 -20.81 10.36
N PRO A 208 2.11 -21.56 11.11
CA PRO A 208 2.05 -23.01 11.12
C PRO A 208 0.66 -23.46 11.60
N THR A 209 -0.13 -24.04 10.69
CA THR A 209 -1.41 -24.66 11.03
C THR A 209 -1.13 -26.04 11.61
N PRO A 210 -1.75 -26.45 12.73
CA PRO A 210 -1.60 -27.81 13.23
C PRO A 210 -2.10 -28.80 12.18
N THR A 211 -1.23 -29.74 11.80
CA THR A 211 -1.43 -30.67 10.68
C THR A 211 -2.50 -31.74 10.95
N PHE A 212 -3.02 -31.82 12.17
CA PHE A 212 -3.97 -32.86 12.58
C PHE A 212 -5.12 -32.23 13.38
N THR A 213 -6.23 -31.96 12.69
CA THR A 213 -7.57 -32.01 13.30
C THR A 213 -8.16 -33.37 12.94
N GLU A 214 -8.71 -34.07 13.92
CA GLU A 214 -9.14 -35.48 13.89
C GLU A 214 -10.28 -35.78 12.89
N GLU A 215 -10.83 -34.78 12.21
CA GLU A 215 -11.91 -34.92 11.24
C GLU A 215 -11.54 -34.29 9.90
N GLY A 216 -11.29 -35.15 8.90
CA GLY A 216 -11.32 -34.82 7.47
C GLY A 216 -10.11 -34.06 6.94
N GLU A 217 -9.57 -34.51 5.81
CA GLU A 217 -8.54 -33.80 5.07
C GLU A 217 -8.90 -32.32 4.88
N ASP A 218 -7.91 -31.48 5.13
CA ASP A 218 -7.90 -30.01 5.15
C ASP A 218 -8.38 -29.41 3.81
N GLU A 219 -9.68 -29.49 3.51
CA GLU A 219 -10.33 -29.04 2.26
C GLU A 219 -10.09 -27.53 2.03
N GLY A 220 -9.90 -26.79 3.12
CA GLY A 220 -9.49 -25.38 3.12
C GLY A 220 -8.06 -25.14 2.61
N ARG A 221 -7.16 -26.13 2.65
CA ARG A 221 -5.74 -26.00 2.25
C ARG A 221 -5.59 -25.72 0.77
N MET A 222 -6.32 -26.45 -0.08
CA MET A 222 -6.29 -26.24 -1.53
C MET A 222 -6.87 -24.86 -1.89
N MET A 223 -7.98 -24.47 -1.25
CA MET A 223 -8.57 -23.13 -1.46
C MET A 223 -7.63 -22.01 -1.00
N ARG A 224 -6.93 -22.17 0.13
CA ARG A 224 -5.88 -21.23 0.60
C ARG A 224 -4.71 -21.17 -0.37
N MET A 225 -4.27 -22.30 -0.93
CA MET A 225 -3.21 -22.36 -1.94
C MET A 225 -3.62 -21.67 -3.25
N GLY A 226 -4.84 -21.93 -3.74
CA GLY A 226 -5.39 -21.32 -4.94
C GLY A 226 -5.53 -19.79 -4.80
N LYS A 227 -6.02 -19.29 -3.66
CA LYS A 227 -6.08 -17.84 -3.38
C LYS A 227 -4.70 -17.18 -3.43
N ARG A 228 -3.65 -17.84 -2.96
CA ARG A 228 -2.27 -17.34 -3.02
C ARG A 228 -1.74 -17.30 -4.44
N LEU A 229 -1.95 -18.37 -5.19
CA LEU A 229 -1.55 -18.45 -6.59
C LEU A 229 -2.27 -17.39 -7.42
N LEU A 230 -3.57 -17.17 -7.18
CA LEU A 230 -4.32 -16.12 -7.86
C LEU A 230 -3.77 -14.72 -7.55
N ARG A 231 -3.36 -14.47 -6.30
CA ARG A 231 -2.72 -13.20 -5.92
C ARG A 231 -1.37 -13.00 -6.62
N SER A 232 -0.53 -14.03 -6.68
CA SER A 232 0.76 -13.93 -7.37
C SER A 232 0.58 -13.77 -8.88
N LEU A 233 -0.35 -14.49 -9.50
CA LEU A 233 -0.72 -14.33 -10.92
C LEU A 233 -1.24 -12.91 -11.19
N ALA A 234 -2.23 -12.45 -10.42
CA ALA A 234 -2.81 -11.13 -10.58
C ALA A 234 -1.75 -10.03 -10.43
N LEU A 235 -0.80 -10.18 -9.51
CA LEU A 235 0.29 -9.23 -9.33
C LEU A 235 1.23 -9.22 -10.54
N VAL A 236 1.64 -10.38 -11.04
CA VAL A 236 2.54 -10.47 -12.21
C VAL A 236 1.89 -9.94 -13.47
N PHE A 237 0.65 -10.35 -13.77
CA PHE A 237 -0.12 -9.80 -14.89
C PHE A 237 -0.40 -8.30 -14.72
N GLY A 238 -0.61 -7.83 -13.49
CA GLY A 238 -0.73 -6.41 -13.19
C GLY A 238 0.56 -5.63 -13.50
N CYS A 239 1.73 -6.20 -13.20
CA CYS A 239 3.02 -5.59 -13.55
C CYS A 239 3.23 -5.54 -15.07
N ILE A 240 2.86 -6.61 -15.78
CA ILE A 240 2.91 -6.65 -17.25
C ILE A 240 1.96 -5.61 -17.83
N ALA A 241 0.71 -5.54 -17.33
CA ALA A 241 -0.27 -4.56 -17.79
C ALA A 241 0.20 -3.12 -17.52
N LEU A 242 0.77 -2.84 -16.34
CA LEU A 242 1.34 -1.54 -16.00
C LEU A 242 2.50 -1.17 -16.94
N ALA A 243 3.37 -2.11 -17.27
CA ALA A 243 4.47 -1.91 -18.20
C ALA A 243 3.97 -1.63 -19.62
N SER A 244 3.02 -2.43 -20.11
CA SER A 244 2.42 -2.27 -21.44
C SER A 244 1.66 -0.95 -21.55
N LEU A 245 0.83 -0.60 -20.56
CA LEU A 245 0.11 0.67 -20.53
C LEU A 245 1.05 1.86 -20.36
N GLY A 246 2.11 1.72 -19.57
CA GLY A 246 3.14 2.74 -19.43
C GLY A 246 3.87 3.01 -20.75
N TYR A 247 4.19 1.95 -21.49
CA TYR A 247 4.80 2.07 -22.82
C TYR A 247 3.87 2.77 -23.82
N THR A 248 2.61 2.31 -23.93
CA THR A 248 1.63 2.95 -24.81
C THR A 248 1.32 4.39 -24.39
N GLY A 249 1.19 4.63 -23.08
CA GLY A 249 0.96 5.97 -22.53
C GLY A 249 2.13 6.92 -22.82
N LEU A 250 3.37 6.42 -22.77
CA LEU A 250 4.55 7.18 -23.16
C LEU A 250 4.52 7.55 -24.64
N LEU A 251 4.15 6.62 -25.53
CA LEU A 251 3.99 6.91 -26.95
C LEU A 251 2.92 7.97 -27.21
N ASN A 252 1.75 7.83 -26.59
CA ASN A 252 0.66 8.80 -26.70
C ASN A 252 1.05 10.18 -26.15
N PHE A 253 1.87 10.23 -25.10
CA PHE A 253 2.38 11.49 -24.56
C PHE A 253 3.33 12.20 -25.52
N ILE A 254 4.22 11.45 -26.19
CA ILE A 254 5.14 12.00 -27.20
C ILE A 254 4.35 12.57 -28.39
N GLU A 255 3.33 11.84 -28.85
CA GLU A 255 2.44 12.29 -29.92
C GLU A 255 1.64 13.54 -29.51
N TYR A 256 1.11 13.56 -28.29
CA TYR A 256 0.40 14.72 -27.74
C TYR A 256 1.32 15.95 -27.61
N ALA A 257 2.60 15.76 -27.30
CA ALA A 257 3.59 16.83 -27.23
C ALA A 257 3.99 17.39 -28.63
N GLY A 258 3.34 16.95 -29.71
CA GLY A 258 3.64 17.36 -31.08
C GLY A 258 4.92 16.71 -31.63
N GLY A 259 5.43 15.67 -30.98
CA GLY A 259 6.62 14.94 -31.39
C GLY A 259 6.31 13.81 -32.36
N PHE A 260 7.22 13.57 -33.29
CA PHE A 260 7.22 12.33 -34.08
C PHE A 260 7.68 11.17 -33.19
N ILE A 261 7.03 10.01 -33.30
CA ILE A 261 7.43 8.81 -32.56
C ILE A 261 8.82 8.37 -33.04
N PRO A 262 9.84 8.36 -32.17
CA PRO A 262 11.18 7.98 -32.57
C PRO A 262 11.21 6.49 -32.95
N VAL A 263 11.77 6.19 -34.13
CA VAL A 263 11.86 4.84 -34.72
C VAL A 263 12.52 3.85 -33.76
N PHE A 264 13.45 4.31 -32.92
CA PHE A 264 14.08 3.49 -31.90
C PHE A 264 13.08 2.92 -30.88
N LEU A 265 12.11 3.71 -30.40
CA LEU A 265 11.13 3.22 -29.43
C LEU A 265 10.25 2.16 -30.07
N TYR A 266 9.73 2.45 -31.26
CA TYR A 266 8.87 1.54 -32.01
C TYR A 266 9.54 0.19 -32.29
N ASN A 267 10.80 0.21 -32.76
CA ASN A 267 11.54 -1.01 -33.08
C ASN A 267 11.97 -1.82 -31.85
N ASN A 268 12.04 -1.21 -30.66
CA ASN A 268 12.48 -1.87 -29.43
C ASN A 268 11.34 -2.10 -28.43
N GLN A 269 10.09 -2.15 -28.89
CA GLN A 269 8.91 -2.36 -28.04
C GLN A 269 9.06 -3.56 -27.10
N GLU A 270 9.44 -4.72 -27.63
CA GLU A 270 9.58 -5.96 -26.85
C GLU A 270 10.63 -5.83 -25.75
N LEU A 271 11.76 -5.18 -26.07
CA LEU A 271 12.85 -4.93 -25.15
C LEU A 271 12.44 -3.98 -24.02
N LEU A 272 11.76 -2.89 -24.36
CA LEU A 272 11.33 -1.89 -23.39
C LEU A 272 10.27 -2.45 -22.44
N VAL A 273 9.23 -3.10 -22.98
CA VAL A 273 8.16 -3.69 -22.17
C VAL A 273 8.70 -4.81 -21.29
N THR A 274 9.50 -5.73 -21.84
CA THR A 274 10.06 -6.85 -21.06
C THR A 274 11.07 -6.37 -20.02
N GLY A 275 11.95 -5.44 -20.38
CA GLY A 275 12.93 -4.88 -19.47
C GLY A 275 12.29 -4.12 -18.31
N PHE A 276 11.31 -3.27 -18.60
CA PHE A 276 10.58 -2.54 -17.57
C PHE A 276 9.77 -3.47 -16.67
N THR A 277 9.11 -4.49 -17.26
CA THR A 277 8.41 -5.53 -16.49
C THR A 277 9.38 -6.28 -15.56
N ALA A 278 10.56 -6.67 -16.03
CA ALA A 278 11.55 -7.37 -15.24
C ALA A 278 12.04 -6.54 -14.03
N VAL A 279 12.23 -5.24 -14.22
CA VAL A 279 12.62 -4.31 -13.13
C VAL A 279 11.48 -4.18 -12.11
N ILE A 280 10.24 -3.96 -12.56
CA ILE A 280 9.08 -3.87 -11.65
C ILE A 280 8.91 -5.17 -10.87
N LEU A 281 8.98 -6.32 -11.54
CA LEU A 281 8.87 -7.63 -10.90
C LEU A 281 9.98 -7.87 -9.88
N HIS A 282 11.23 -7.46 -10.16
CA HIS A 282 12.32 -7.51 -9.20
C HIS A 282 12.00 -6.68 -7.94
N ILE A 283 11.51 -5.45 -8.10
CA ILE A 283 11.13 -4.58 -6.98
C ILE A 283 9.99 -5.21 -6.18
N MET A 284 8.94 -5.66 -6.85
CA MET A 284 7.77 -6.26 -6.21
C MET A 284 8.12 -7.55 -5.46
N ALA A 285 8.89 -8.44 -6.07
CA ALA A 285 9.31 -9.69 -5.45
C ALA A 285 10.27 -9.47 -4.27
N SER A 286 11.11 -8.43 -4.31
CA SER A 286 12.11 -8.19 -3.26
C SER A 286 11.55 -7.39 -2.08
N TYR A 287 10.75 -6.36 -2.34
CA TYR A 287 10.33 -5.40 -1.30
C TYR A 287 8.88 -5.52 -0.86
N TYR A 288 8.04 -6.27 -1.58
CA TYR A 288 6.60 -6.32 -1.32
C TYR A 288 6.05 -7.75 -1.13
N ARG A 289 4.88 -7.85 -0.49
CA ARG A 289 4.08 -9.07 -0.31
C ARG A 289 2.61 -8.77 -0.59
#